data_AF-A0A7U9MVM0-F1
#
_entry.id   AF-A0A7U9MVM0-F1
#
_cell.length_a   1.000
_cell.length_b   1.000
_cell.length_c   1.000
_cell.angle_alpha   90.00
_cell.angle_beta   90.00
_cell.angle_gamma   90.00
#
_symmetry.space_group_name_H-M   'P 1'
#
loop_
_entity.id
_entity.type
_entity.pdbx_description
1 polymer ?
#
loop_
_entity_poly.entity_id
_entity_poly.type
_entity_poly.pdbx_seq_one_letter_code
_entity_poly.pdbx_strand_id
1 'polypeptide(L)'
;MKVQELRKLLGNAEREHLEKAFVECYKQLRKGQKEEIDSILTMMLEGKAIEQKSVEAPVNFEELEQQIIVFIDNAYAQNYFAPNRTIPKSQRPKWRFMVKNFMKELSKIPLDSNHYERAVKLLTDLYCLICEACNTYLFSTEDPFRSIGWEQPDFFKLLVTKTFANGYSRKNISQLLRYATTGGLSRESLHIQQEMILLSGLRTSDVKYVAIEEAKKLVEEGVGKLASLKKYSSSQYYMNEAVNELCGMIFLITIALAEPESGMEYYFAHSREGDNEITLYCALQLADWVGGDDLWIKVYEYGLSKKIKPRNSLKEEYAIRLGSLKAQD
;
A
#
# COMPACT_ATOMS: atom_id res chain seq x y z
N MET A 1 25.66 5.92 -19.97
CA MET A 1 26.92 5.36 -20.48
C MET A 1 27.10 3.96 -19.90
N LYS A 2 27.27 2.93 -20.73
CA LYS A 2 27.52 1.54 -20.30
C LYS A 2 28.97 1.40 -19.81
N VAL A 3 29.26 0.37 -19.00
CA VAL A 3 30.63 0.12 -18.47
C VAL A 3 31.67 0.00 -19.59
N GLN A 4 31.32 -0.61 -20.72
CA GLN A 4 32.21 -0.73 -21.88
C GLN A 4 32.51 0.61 -22.56
N GLU A 5 31.53 1.52 -22.60
CA GLU A 5 31.71 2.88 -23.15
C GLU A 5 32.58 3.71 -22.21
N LEU A 6 32.38 3.59 -20.89
CA LEU A 6 33.23 4.21 -19.89
C LEU A 6 34.68 3.71 -19.99
N ARG A 7 34.90 2.40 -20.15
CA ARG A 7 36.26 1.85 -20.34
C ARG A 7 36.97 2.43 -21.56
N LYS A 8 36.25 2.60 -22.68
CA LYS A 8 36.80 3.23 -23.89
C LYS A 8 37.14 4.69 -23.66
N LEU A 9 36.27 5.43 -22.97
CA LEU A 9 36.49 6.84 -22.66
C LEU A 9 37.71 7.01 -21.73
N LEU A 10 37.81 6.21 -20.67
CA LEU A 10 38.94 6.26 -19.74
C LEU A 10 40.26 5.79 -20.39
N GLY A 11 40.20 4.81 -21.30
CA GLY A 11 41.38 4.30 -22.00
C GLY A 11 42.02 5.31 -22.97
N ASN A 12 41.26 6.31 -23.41
CA ASN A 12 41.74 7.37 -24.30
C ASN A 12 42.19 8.65 -23.54
N ALA A 13 42.05 8.69 -22.22
CA ALA A 13 42.37 9.86 -21.41
C ALA A 13 43.79 9.74 -20.80
N GLU A 14 44.46 10.87 -20.63
CA GLU A 14 45.74 10.91 -19.93
C GLU A 14 45.56 10.63 -18.44
N ARG A 15 46.56 9.99 -17.83
CA ARG A 15 46.52 9.55 -16.43
C ARG A 15 46.26 10.70 -15.44
N GLU A 16 46.84 11.87 -15.68
CA GLU A 16 46.64 13.04 -14.83
C GLU A 16 45.18 13.53 -14.86
N HIS A 17 44.54 13.48 -16.02
CA HIS A 17 43.12 13.82 -16.16
C HIS A 17 42.22 12.79 -15.47
N LEU A 18 42.61 11.50 -15.48
CA LEU A 18 41.90 10.44 -14.76
C LEU A 18 41.97 10.62 -13.24
N GLU A 19 43.15 10.93 -12.70
CA GLU A 19 43.34 11.19 -11.28
C GLU A 19 42.51 12.39 -10.81
N LYS A 20 42.52 13.48 -11.58
CA LYS A 20 41.72 14.68 -11.29
C LYS A 20 40.22 14.42 -11.36
N ALA A 21 39.76 13.71 -12.40
CA ALA A 21 38.35 13.36 -12.54
C ALA A 21 37.87 12.45 -11.40
N PHE A 22 38.70 11.49 -10.99
CA PHE A 22 38.38 10.58 -9.90
C PHE A 22 38.24 11.31 -8.56
N VAL A 23 39.16 12.24 -8.26
CA VAL A 23 39.09 13.08 -7.05
C VAL A 23 37.84 13.95 -7.03
N GLU A 24 37.47 14.56 -8.16
CA GLU A 24 36.25 15.37 -8.25
C GLU A 24 34.98 14.52 -8.10
N CYS A 25 34.93 13.32 -8.70
CA CYS A 25 33.82 12.37 -8.48
C CYS A 25 33.73 11.92 -7.02
N TYR A 26 34.86 11.63 -6.38
CA TYR A 26 34.90 11.22 -4.98
C TYR A 26 34.43 12.34 -4.03
N LYS A 27 34.75 13.61 -4.32
CA LYS A 27 34.27 14.76 -3.53
C LYS A 27 32.74 14.85 -3.47
N GLN A 28 32.04 14.48 -4.55
CA GLN A 28 30.57 14.52 -4.65
C GLN A 28 29.87 13.46 -3.77
N LEU A 29 30.59 12.47 -3.24
CA LEU A 29 30.01 11.43 -2.39
C LEU A 29 29.70 11.94 -0.98
N ARG A 30 28.58 11.48 -0.41
CA ARG A 30 28.23 11.72 1.00
C ARG A 30 29.15 10.92 1.93
N LYS A 31 29.26 11.35 3.19
CA LYS A 31 30.17 10.73 4.19
C LYS A 31 30.03 9.20 4.29
N GLY A 32 28.81 8.67 4.41
CA GLY A 32 28.58 7.21 4.47
C GLY A 32 28.95 6.47 3.17
N GLN A 33 28.84 7.11 2.00
CA GLN A 33 29.25 6.51 0.72
C GLN A 33 30.76 6.48 0.57
N LYS A 34 31.47 7.48 1.11
CA LYS A 34 32.93 7.51 1.17
C LYS A 34 33.46 6.35 2.02
N GLU A 35 32.91 6.19 3.23
CA GLU A 35 33.29 5.12 4.16
C GLU A 35 33.12 3.71 3.54
N GLU A 36 32.08 3.49 2.73
CA GLU A 36 31.87 2.21 2.02
C GLU A 36 32.89 1.98 0.89
N ILE A 37 33.24 3.03 0.14
CA ILE A 37 34.08 2.93 -1.06
C ILE A 37 35.58 3.01 -0.73
N ASP A 38 35.98 3.65 0.37
CA ASP A 38 37.39 3.84 0.76
C ASP A 38 38.15 2.52 0.90
N SER A 39 37.51 1.52 1.49
CA SER A 39 38.09 0.18 1.63
C SER A 39 38.33 -0.50 0.28
N ILE A 40 37.37 -0.38 -0.65
CA ILE A 40 37.43 -0.95 -2.00
C ILE A 40 38.48 -0.20 -2.84
N LEU A 41 38.52 1.13 -2.73
CA LEU A 41 39.43 2.03 -3.43
C LEU A 41 40.89 1.75 -3.04
N THR A 42 41.14 1.57 -1.73
CA THR A 42 42.47 1.20 -1.21
C THR A 42 42.90 -0.18 -1.73
N MET A 43 42.00 -1.17 -1.67
CA MET A 43 42.29 -2.52 -2.20
C MET A 43 42.59 -2.52 -3.71
N MET A 44 41.84 -1.75 -4.51
CA MET A 44 42.06 -1.63 -5.95
C MET A 44 43.41 -0.97 -6.29
N LEU A 45 43.79 0.09 -5.56
CA LEU A 45 45.07 0.77 -5.76
C LEU A 45 46.27 -0.08 -5.32
N GLU A 46 46.09 -0.94 -4.32
CA GLU A 46 47.09 -1.91 -3.88
C GLU A 46 47.21 -3.14 -4.81
N GLY A 47 46.45 -3.20 -5.90
CA GLY A 47 46.47 -4.30 -6.85
C GLY A 47 45.91 -5.62 -6.30
N LYS A 48 45.19 -5.57 -5.17
CA LYS A 48 44.51 -6.73 -4.62
C LYS A 48 43.24 -6.96 -5.43
N ALA A 49 43.00 -8.22 -5.81
CA ALA A 49 41.73 -8.59 -6.41
C ALA A 49 40.63 -8.16 -5.45
N ILE A 50 39.63 -7.43 -5.96
CA ILE A 50 38.38 -7.25 -5.23
C ILE A 50 37.87 -8.66 -5.04
N GLU A 51 37.95 -9.19 -3.82
CA GLU A 51 37.03 -10.25 -3.43
C GLU A 51 35.67 -9.63 -3.70
N GLN A 52 35.06 -10.00 -4.81
CA GLN A 52 33.64 -9.81 -4.98
C GLN A 52 33.09 -10.35 -3.68
N LYS A 53 32.55 -9.46 -2.82
CA LYS A 53 31.59 -9.91 -1.81
C LYS A 53 30.72 -10.86 -2.60
N SER A 54 30.81 -12.14 -2.26
CA SER A 54 30.07 -13.19 -2.95
C SER A 54 28.72 -12.59 -3.22
N VAL A 55 28.29 -12.57 -4.48
CA VAL A 55 26.87 -12.45 -4.77
C VAL A 55 26.25 -13.40 -3.76
N GLU A 56 25.53 -12.87 -2.76
CA GLU A 56 24.89 -13.70 -1.74
C GLU A 56 24.23 -14.81 -2.54
N ALA A 57 24.62 -16.05 -2.27
CA ALA A 57 24.12 -17.20 -3.01
C ALA A 57 22.60 -16.99 -3.16
N PRO A 58 22.03 -17.17 -4.37
CA PRO A 58 20.63 -16.85 -4.62
C PRO A 58 19.83 -17.45 -3.48
N VAL A 59 19.21 -16.58 -2.67
CA VAL A 59 18.58 -16.98 -1.42
C VAL A 59 17.66 -18.14 -1.76
N ASN A 60 17.95 -19.30 -1.18
CA ASN A 60 17.15 -20.49 -1.42
C ASN A 60 15.71 -20.15 -1.02
N PHE A 61 14.76 -20.31 -1.94
CA PHE A 61 13.38 -19.89 -1.69
C PHE A 61 12.80 -20.59 -0.48
N GLU A 62 13.07 -21.88 -0.32
CA GLU A 62 12.61 -22.68 0.82
C GLU A 62 13.18 -22.14 2.15
N GLU A 63 14.43 -21.68 2.15
CA GLU A 63 15.02 -21.06 3.33
C GLU A 63 14.37 -19.70 3.62
N LEU A 64 14.17 -18.86 2.60
CA LEU A 64 13.46 -17.58 2.73
C LEU A 64 12.04 -17.77 3.26
N GLU A 65 11.31 -18.74 2.71
CA GLU A 65 9.95 -19.11 3.10
C GLU A 65 9.92 -19.51 4.58
N GLN A 66 10.82 -20.40 5.02
CA GLN A 66 10.91 -20.79 6.42
C GLN A 66 11.27 -19.61 7.34
N GLN A 67 12.21 -18.75 6.94
CA GLN A 67 12.58 -17.58 7.72
C GLN A 67 11.41 -16.62 7.91
N ILE A 68 10.61 -16.39 6.86
CA ILE A 68 9.43 -15.52 6.91
C ILE A 68 8.35 -16.14 7.80
N ILE A 69 8.07 -17.44 7.66
CA ILE A 69 7.06 -18.13 8.48
C ILE A 69 7.43 -18.03 9.96
N VAL A 70 8.68 -18.38 10.33
CA VAL A 70 9.16 -18.29 11.71
C VAL A 70 9.13 -16.84 12.21
N PHE A 71 9.45 -15.86 11.36
CA PHE A 71 9.34 -14.45 11.70
C PHE A 71 7.91 -14.06 12.06
N ILE A 72 6.94 -14.41 11.20
CA ILE A 72 5.52 -14.10 11.38
C ILE A 72 4.99 -14.74 12.67
N ASP A 73 5.27 -16.02 12.91
CA ASP A 73 4.85 -16.73 14.12
C ASP A 73 5.39 -16.04 15.39
N ASN A 74 6.65 -15.61 15.36
CA ASN A 74 7.24 -14.88 16.47
C ASN A 74 6.68 -13.48 16.67
N ALA A 75 6.29 -12.80 15.59
CA ALA A 75 5.63 -11.50 15.67
C ALA A 75 4.25 -11.61 16.32
N TYR A 76 3.46 -12.61 15.90
CA TYR A 76 2.16 -12.89 16.51
C TYR A 76 2.27 -13.35 17.97
N ALA A 77 3.34 -14.07 18.33
CA ALA A 77 3.67 -14.38 19.72
C ALA A 77 4.22 -13.17 20.52
N GLN A 78 4.25 -11.97 19.93
CA GLN A 78 4.77 -10.72 20.52
C GLN A 78 6.24 -10.80 20.97
N ASN A 79 7.02 -11.74 20.44
CA ASN A 79 8.42 -11.94 20.83
C ASN A 79 9.33 -10.79 20.37
N TYR A 80 8.88 -9.95 19.44
CA TYR A 80 9.60 -8.73 19.04
C TYR A 80 9.25 -7.49 19.89
N PHE A 81 8.11 -7.52 20.61
CA PHE A 81 7.68 -6.44 21.48
C PHE A 81 8.07 -6.70 22.94
N ALA A 82 7.59 -7.81 23.52
CA ALA A 82 7.70 -8.08 24.94
C ALA A 82 9.00 -8.81 25.33
N PRO A 83 9.48 -8.68 26.59
CA PRO A 83 10.55 -9.51 27.13
C PRO A 83 10.27 -11.01 27.04
N ASN A 84 11.15 -11.76 26.36
CA ASN A 84 11.06 -13.20 26.21
C ASN A 84 12.47 -13.82 26.05
N ARG A 85 12.54 -15.16 26.08
CA ARG A 85 13.79 -15.95 25.91
C ARG A 85 14.05 -16.38 24.45
N THR A 86 13.07 -16.23 23.57
CA THR A 86 13.13 -16.66 22.17
C THR A 86 13.93 -15.68 21.31
N ILE A 87 13.68 -14.38 21.47
CA ILE A 87 14.31 -13.30 20.74
C ILE A 87 15.08 -12.39 21.71
N PRO A 88 16.41 -12.38 21.64
CA PRO A 88 17.25 -11.51 22.46
C PRO A 88 16.90 -10.03 22.23
N LYS A 89 17.01 -9.22 23.31
CA LYS A 89 16.68 -7.78 23.28
C LYS A 89 17.40 -7.03 22.15
N SER A 90 18.63 -7.41 21.83
CA SER A 90 19.44 -6.80 20.76
C SER A 90 18.95 -7.14 19.34
N GLN A 91 18.19 -8.23 19.17
CA GLN A 91 17.66 -8.67 17.88
C GLN A 91 16.25 -8.13 17.63
N ARG A 92 15.47 -7.87 18.68
CA ARG A 92 14.11 -7.33 18.56
C ARG A 92 13.98 -6.14 17.60
N PRO A 93 14.76 -5.05 17.71
CA PRO A 93 14.61 -3.90 16.82
C PRO A 93 15.04 -4.18 15.37
N LYS A 94 15.63 -5.33 15.07
CA LYS A 94 16.06 -5.69 13.71
C LYS A 94 14.93 -6.24 12.84
N TRP A 95 13.75 -6.50 13.41
CA TRP A 95 12.55 -6.92 12.69
C TRP A 95 12.31 -6.07 11.43
N ARG A 96 12.53 -4.75 11.54
CA ARG A 96 12.31 -3.81 10.42
C ARG A 96 13.20 -4.06 9.22
N PHE A 97 14.45 -4.46 9.47
CA PHE A 97 15.40 -4.80 8.41
C PHE A 97 15.07 -6.18 7.81
N MET A 98 14.58 -7.10 8.64
CA MET A 98 14.12 -8.42 8.16
C MET A 98 12.96 -8.26 7.19
N VAL A 99 11.88 -7.55 7.58
CA VAL A 99 10.71 -7.32 6.71
C VAL A 99 11.12 -6.62 5.42
N LYS A 100 11.93 -5.57 5.51
CA LYS A 100 12.43 -4.85 4.32
C LYS A 100 13.20 -5.78 3.38
N ASN A 101 14.03 -6.67 3.92
CA ASN A 101 14.77 -7.65 3.12
C ASN A 101 13.85 -8.71 2.51
N PHE A 102 12.91 -9.26 3.30
CA PHE A 102 11.94 -10.23 2.82
C PHE A 102 11.13 -9.68 1.65
N MET A 103 10.59 -8.45 1.77
CA MET A 103 9.87 -7.80 0.67
C MET A 103 10.74 -7.65 -0.58
N LYS A 104 12.00 -7.25 -0.41
CA LYS A 104 12.96 -7.10 -1.51
C LYS A 104 13.21 -8.44 -2.22
N GLU A 105 13.47 -9.51 -1.48
CA GLU A 105 13.73 -10.83 -2.08
C GLU A 105 12.48 -11.42 -2.73
N LEU A 106 11.31 -11.35 -2.07
CA LEU A 106 10.04 -11.81 -2.65
C LEU A 106 9.69 -11.03 -3.93
N SER A 107 9.99 -9.73 -4.00
CA SER A 107 9.70 -8.91 -5.18
C SER A 107 10.49 -9.32 -6.42
N LYS A 108 11.65 -9.96 -6.26
CA LYS A 108 12.52 -10.42 -7.36
C LYS A 108 12.03 -11.72 -8.00
N ILE A 109 11.12 -12.44 -7.35
CA ILE A 109 10.63 -13.73 -7.86
C ILE A 109 9.81 -13.47 -9.13
N PRO A 110 10.20 -14.06 -10.26
CA PRO A 110 9.55 -13.82 -11.54
C PRO A 110 8.28 -14.66 -11.69
N LEU A 111 7.37 -14.21 -12.55
CA LEU A 111 6.05 -14.80 -12.73
C LEU A 111 6.09 -16.27 -13.19
N ASP A 112 7.10 -16.64 -13.96
CA ASP A 112 7.33 -18.00 -14.49
C ASP A 112 7.95 -18.97 -13.46
N SER A 113 8.26 -18.49 -12.25
CA SER A 113 8.78 -19.34 -11.18
C SER A 113 7.69 -20.25 -10.60
N ASN A 114 8.05 -21.50 -10.36
CA ASN A 114 7.28 -22.46 -9.53
C ASN A 114 7.09 -22.01 -8.07
N HIS A 115 7.79 -20.96 -7.63
CA HIS A 115 7.65 -20.37 -6.29
C HIS A 115 6.75 -19.12 -6.29
N TYR A 116 6.27 -18.64 -7.44
CA TYR A 116 5.60 -17.35 -7.55
C TYR A 116 4.36 -17.23 -6.65
N GLU A 117 3.47 -18.21 -6.67
CA GLU A 117 2.25 -18.17 -5.85
C GLU A 117 2.57 -18.18 -4.35
N ARG A 118 3.57 -18.96 -3.94
CA ARG A 118 4.06 -18.99 -2.55
C ARG A 118 4.67 -17.65 -2.16
N ALA A 119 5.41 -17.01 -3.06
CA ALA A 119 5.97 -15.69 -2.85
C ALA A 119 4.89 -14.61 -2.64
N VAL A 120 3.84 -14.63 -3.48
CA VAL A 120 2.69 -13.72 -3.35
C VAL A 120 1.98 -13.94 -2.02
N LYS A 121 1.81 -15.20 -1.60
CA LYS A 121 1.24 -15.53 -0.28
C LYS A 121 2.09 -14.96 0.86
N LEU A 122 3.41 -15.17 0.85
CA LEU A 122 4.29 -14.63 1.89
C LEU A 122 4.29 -13.09 1.92
N LEU A 123 4.23 -12.45 0.76
CA LEU A 123 4.09 -10.99 0.67
C LEU A 123 2.76 -10.51 1.27
N THR A 124 1.69 -11.26 1.02
CA THR A 124 0.36 -11.00 1.59
C THR A 124 0.39 -11.12 3.11
N ASP A 125 0.97 -12.21 3.63
CA ASP A 125 1.03 -12.47 5.07
C ASP A 125 1.86 -11.38 5.78
N LEU A 126 2.96 -10.93 5.16
CA LEU A 126 3.75 -9.80 5.66
C LEU A 126 2.95 -8.49 5.63
N TYR A 127 2.22 -8.19 4.56
CA TYR A 127 1.37 -6.98 4.50
C TYR A 127 0.34 -6.99 5.63
N CYS A 128 -0.38 -8.10 5.80
CA CYS A 128 -1.38 -8.27 6.86
C CYS A 128 -0.78 -8.10 8.26
N LEU A 129 0.39 -8.70 8.52
CA LEU A 129 1.09 -8.56 9.80
C LEU A 129 1.42 -7.10 10.12
N ILE A 130 1.92 -6.35 9.13
CA ILE A 130 2.30 -4.94 9.32
C ILE A 130 1.06 -4.05 9.49
N CYS A 131 -0.02 -4.29 8.75
CA CYS A 131 -1.31 -3.64 8.98
C CYS A 131 -1.83 -3.91 10.40
N GLU A 132 -1.78 -5.15 10.86
CA GLU A 132 -2.22 -5.51 12.22
C GLU A 132 -1.36 -4.86 13.30
N ALA A 133 -0.05 -4.77 13.07
CA ALA A 133 0.88 -4.08 13.95
C ALA A 133 0.60 -2.57 14.08
N CYS A 134 -0.18 -1.96 13.17
CA CYS A 134 -0.59 -0.56 13.29
C CYS A 134 -1.67 -0.38 14.38
N ASN A 135 -2.45 -1.42 14.67
CA ASN A 135 -3.51 -1.41 15.69
C ASN A 135 -3.13 -2.17 16.96
N THR A 136 -2.06 -2.97 16.90
CA THR A 136 -1.63 -3.87 17.97
C THR A 136 -0.13 -3.79 18.20
N TYR A 137 0.30 -3.80 19.47
CA TYR A 137 1.73 -3.79 19.83
C TYR A 137 2.42 -5.15 19.54
N LEU A 138 2.65 -5.45 18.26
CA LEU A 138 3.47 -6.58 17.82
C LEU A 138 4.97 -6.24 17.80
N PHE A 139 5.27 -4.95 17.65
CA PHE A 139 6.62 -4.39 17.63
C PHE A 139 6.70 -3.15 18.52
N SER A 140 7.90 -2.80 18.99
CA SER A 140 8.13 -1.57 19.75
C SER A 140 8.23 -0.37 18.78
N THR A 141 7.10 0.06 18.23
CA THR A 141 6.97 1.23 17.36
C THR A 141 5.54 1.75 17.37
N GLU A 142 5.41 3.05 17.08
CA GLU A 142 4.12 3.73 16.90
C GLU A 142 3.65 3.73 15.44
N ASP A 143 4.55 3.41 14.50
CA ASP A 143 4.23 3.27 13.07
C ASP A 143 5.12 2.18 12.43
N PRO A 144 4.56 0.96 12.21
CA PRO A 144 5.28 -0.15 11.60
C PRO A 144 5.74 0.12 10.17
N PHE A 145 4.92 0.75 9.33
CA PHE A 145 5.24 1.04 7.93
C PHE A 145 6.42 2.01 7.81
N ARG A 146 6.37 3.11 8.57
CA ARG A 146 7.51 4.03 8.68
C ARG A 146 8.78 3.35 9.19
N SER A 147 8.64 2.39 10.11
CA SER A 147 9.79 1.67 10.68
C SER A 147 10.49 0.77 9.66
N ILE A 148 9.75 0.12 8.76
CA ILE A 148 10.32 -0.67 7.64
C ILE A 148 10.78 0.21 6.47
N GLY A 149 10.44 1.51 6.50
CA GLY A 149 10.81 2.49 5.48
C GLY A 149 10.01 2.30 4.18
N TRP A 150 8.73 1.96 4.31
CA TRP A 150 7.77 1.83 3.22
C TRP A 150 6.48 2.53 3.58
N GLU A 151 5.89 3.26 2.65
CA GLU A 151 4.52 3.73 2.78
C GLU A 151 3.55 2.54 2.61
N GLN A 152 2.44 2.54 3.36
CA GLN A 152 1.44 1.48 3.25
C GLN A 152 0.84 1.37 1.83
N PRO A 153 0.49 2.48 1.15
CA PRO A 153 0.09 2.43 -0.26
C PRO A 153 1.13 1.76 -1.16
N ASP A 154 2.42 2.04 -0.99
CA ASP A 154 3.46 1.44 -1.84
C ASP A 154 3.60 -0.07 -1.65
N PHE A 155 3.51 -0.55 -0.40
CA PHE A 155 3.49 -1.99 -0.14
C PHE A 155 2.22 -2.60 -0.76
N PHE A 156 1.04 -1.99 -0.54
CA PHE A 156 -0.20 -2.50 -1.12
C PHE A 156 -0.15 -2.53 -2.66
N LYS A 157 0.45 -1.54 -3.31
CA LYS A 157 0.67 -1.51 -4.77
C LYS A 157 1.53 -2.66 -5.26
N LEU A 158 2.61 -2.99 -4.53
CA LEU A 158 3.43 -4.17 -4.85
C LEU A 158 2.58 -5.45 -4.76
N LEU A 159 1.77 -5.59 -3.70
CA LEU A 159 0.89 -6.74 -3.50
C LEU A 159 -0.15 -6.87 -4.61
N VAL A 160 -0.87 -5.80 -4.97
CA VAL A 160 -1.84 -5.79 -6.08
C VAL A 160 -1.17 -6.17 -7.40
N THR A 161 -0.01 -5.56 -7.69
CA THR A 161 0.75 -5.83 -8.93
C THR A 161 1.14 -7.29 -9.04
N LYS A 162 1.70 -7.85 -7.97
CA LYS A 162 2.14 -9.25 -7.95
C LYS A 162 0.95 -10.22 -7.99
N THR A 163 -0.14 -9.90 -7.29
CA THR A 163 -1.34 -10.75 -7.27
C THR A 163 -2.00 -10.83 -8.65
N PHE A 164 -2.16 -9.71 -9.35
CA PHE A 164 -2.81 -9.68 -10.67
C PHE A 164 -1.89 -10.05 -11.83
N ALA A 165 -0.57 -10.17 -11.63
CA ALA A 165 0.33 -10.64 -12.68
C ALA A 165 0.02 -12.09 -13.10
N ASN A 166 -0.54 -12.93 -12.21
CA ASN A 166 -1.01 -14.28 -12.53
C ASN A 166 -2.48 -14.31 -13.02
N GLY A 167 -3.01 -13.16 -13.44
CA GLY A 167 -4.39 -13.00 -13.88
C GLY A 167 -5.37 -12.66 -12.75
N TYR A 168 -6.62 -12.44 -13.15
CA TYR A 168 -7.71 -12.06 -12.27
C TYR A 168 -8.51 -13.29 -11.87
N SER A 169 -8.71 -13.48 -10.57
CA SER A 169 -9.64 -14.48 -10.03
C SER A 169 -10.56 -13.82 -9.02
N ARG A 170 -11.81 -14.30 -8.90
CA ARG A 170 -12.76 -13.82 -7.89
C ARG A 170 -12.17 -13.86 -6.48
N LYS A 171 -11.45 -14.94 -6.16
CA LYS A 171 -10.76 -15.10 -4.87
C LYS A 171 -9.76 -13.98 -4.63
N ASN A 172 -8.87 -13.72 -5.59
CA ASN A 172 -7.84 -12.68 -5.44
C ASN A 172 -8.45 -11.28 -5.38
N ILE A 173 -9.49 -11.01 -6.18
CA ILE A 173 -10.21 -9.73 -6.16
C ILE A 173 -10.89 -9.52 -4.80
N SER A 174 -11.65 -10.50 -4.32
CA SER A 174 -12.32 -10.46 -3.01
C SER A 174 -11.31 -10.25 -1.87
N GLN A 175 -10.17 -10.91 -1.94
CA GLN A 175 -9.11 -10.79 -0.94
C GLN A 175 -8.47 -9.39 -0.93
N LEU A 176 -8.13 -8.84 -2.11
CA LEU A 176 -7.57 -7.49 -2.20
C LEU A 176 -8.60 -6.41 -1.83
N LEU A 177 -9.89 -6.61 -2.11
CA LEU A 177 -10.95 -5.72 -1.62
C LEU A 177 -10.91 -5.64 -0.09
N ARG A 178 -10.90 -6.78 0.61
CA ARG A 178 -10.77 -6.79 2.07
C ARG A 178 -9.52 -6.04 2.54
N TYR A 179 -8.39 -6.20 1.88
CA TYR A 179 -7.13 -5.54 2.28
C TYR A 179 -7.07 -4.05 1.98
N ALA A 180 -7.86 -3.55 1.03
CA ALA A 180 -7.99 -2.12 0.77
C ALA A 180 -8.94 -1.45 1.78
N THR A 181 -10.05 -2.12 2.11
CA THR A 181 -11.15 -1.54 2.88
C THR A 181 -11.14 -1.92 4.37
N THR A 182 -10.15 -2.70 4.82
CA THR A 182 -10.05 -3.13 6.23
C THR A 182 -8.59 -3.20 6.68
N GLY A 183 -8.40 -3.39 8.00
CA GLY A 183 -7.09 -3.56 8.62
C GLY A 183 -6.60 -2.30 9.32
N GLY A 184 -5.44 -2.39 9.98
CA GLY A 184 -4.81 -1.21 10.57
C GLY A 184 -4.13 -0.35 9.52
N LEU A 185 -4.26 0.95 9.69
CA LEU A 185 -3.64 1.96 8.85
C LEU A 185 -2.39 2.53 9.53
N SER A 186 -1.35 2.80 8.74
CA SER A 186 -0.29 3.70 9.15
C SER A 186 -0.89 5.05 9.53
N ARG A 187 -0.22 5.78 10.43
CA ARG A 187 -0.63 7.15 10.81
C ARG A 187 -0.58 8.13 9.65
N GLU A 188 0.12 7.75 8.57
CA GLU A 188 0.34 8.54 7.37
C GLU A 188 -0.53 8.02 6.20
N SER A 189 -1.54 7.20 6.46
CA SER A 189 -2.35 6.55 5.41
C SER A 189 -3.86 6.57 5.66
N LEU A 190 -4.63 6.54 4.56
CA LEU A 190 -6.09 6.46 4.54
C LEU A 190 -6.51 5.32 3.60
N HIS A 191 -7.64 4.65 3.91
CA HIS A 191 -8.18 3.54 3.09
C HIS A 191 -8.31 3.90 1.61
N ILE A 192 -8.79 5.11 1.31
CA ILE A 192 -8.92 5.62 -0.06
C ILE A 192 -7.63 5.48 -0.89
N GLN A 193 -6.45 5.58 -0.27
CA GLN A 193 -5.18 5.41 -0.98
C GLN A 193 -4.99 3.96 -1.45
N GLN A 194 -5.33 2.97 -0.62
CA GLN A 194 -5.31 1.56 -1.02
C GLN A 194 -6.41 1.25 -2.03
N GLU A 195 -7.61 1.80 -1.85
CA GLU A 195 -8.73 1.64 -2.78
C GLU A 195 -8.39 2.16 -4.18
N MET A 196 -7.76 3.34 -4.28
CA MET A 196 -7.31 3.90 -5.55
C MET A 196 -6.26 3.03 -6.24
N ILE A 197 -5.34 2.43 -5.47
CA ILE A 197 -4.38 1.46 -6.00
C ILE A 197 -5.10 0.23 -6.53
N LEU A 198 -6.06 -0.33 -5.79
CA LEU A 198 -6.82 -1.49 -6.24
C LEU A 198 -7.62 -1.16 -7.51
N LEU A 199 -8.29 -0.01 -7.54
CA LEU A 199 -9.05 0.48 -8.69
C LEU A 199 -8.17 0.54 -9.95
N SER A 200 -6.94 1.08 -9.82
CA SER A 200 -5.96 1.12 -10.92
C SER A 200 -5.50 -0.27 -11.37
N GLY A 201 -5.53 -1.26 -10.48
CA GLY A 201 -5.22 -2.66 -10.76
C GLY A 201 -6.33 -3.39 -11.52
N LEU A 202 -7.59 -2.97 -11.42
CA LEU A 202 -8.75 -3.54 -12.11
C LEU A 202 -8.85 -3.01 -13.54
N ARG A 203 -7.99 -3.51 -14.44
CA ARG A 203 -7.73 -2.88 -15.75
C ARG A 203 -8.90 -2.87 -16.71
N THR A 204 -9.71 -3.93 -16.73
CA THR A 204 -10.78 -4.12 -17.73
C THR A 204 -12.17 -4.01 -17.09
N SER A 205 -13.19 -3.72 -17.89
CA SER A 205 -14.55 -3.50 -17.39
C SER A 205 -15.16 -4.79 -16.80
N ASP A 206 -14.93 -5.95 -17.41
CA ASP A 206 -15.37 -7.25 -16.89
C ASP A 206 -14.82 -7.53 -15.49
N VAL A 207 -13.53 -7.24 -15.27
CA VAL A 207 -12.87 -7.38 -13.96
C VAL A 207 -13.46 -6.40 -12.94
N LYS A 208 -13.78 -5.16 -13.36
CA LYS A 208 -14.45 -4.17 -12.51
C LYS A 208 -15.86 -4.63 -12.10
N TYR A 209 -16.65 -5.20 -13.00
CA TYR A 209 -17.95 -5.78 -12.65
C TYR A 209 -17.82 -6.95 -11.67
N VAL A 210 -16.83 -7.84 -11.87
CA VAL A 210 -16.54 -8.90 -10.90
C VAL A 210 -16.17 -8.31 -9.53
N ALA A 211 -15.37 -7.24 -9.49
CA ALA A 211 -15.03 -6.57 -8.25
C ALA A 211 -16.26 -5.96 -7.54
N ILE A 212 -17.20 -5.36 -8.29
CA ILE A 212 -18.47 -4.89 -7.73
C ILE A 212 -19.27 -6.05 -7.12
N GLU A 213 -19.40 -7.17 -7.82
CA GLU A 213 -20.12 -8.35 -7.31
C GLU A 213 -19.48 -8.89 -6.02
N GLU A 214 -18.16 -9.03 -5.99
CA GLU A 214 -17.45 -9.50 -4.80
C GLU A 214 -17.55 -8.48 -3.65
N ALA A 215 -17.44 -7.17 -3.92
CA ALA A 215 -17.60 -6.13 -2.92
C ALA A 215 -19.02 -6.14 -2.30
N LYS A 216 -20.07 -6.33 -3.11
CA LYS A 216 -21.46 -6.45 -2.63
C LYS A 216 -21.62 -7.65 -1.68
N LYS A 217 -21.05 -8.81 -2.01
CA LYS A 217 -21.04 -9.98 -1.11
C LYS A 217 -20.34 -9.65 0.22
N LEU A 218 -19.23 -8.94 0.18
CA LEU A 218 -18.49 -8.54 1.38
C LEU A 218 -19.31 -7.57 2.25
N VAL A 219 -20.05 -6.64 1.64
CA VAL A 219 -21.00 -5.76 2.35
C VAL A 219 -22.09 -6.59 3.05
N GLU A 220 -22.73 -7.51 2.34
CA GLU A 220 -23.77 -8.38 2.89
C GLU A 220 -23.25 -9.24 4.06
N GLU A 221 -22.06 -9.83 3.91
CA GLU A 221 -21.39 -10.55 5.00
C GLU A 221 -21.11 -9.66 6.22
N GLY A 222 -20.62 -8.44 6.00
CA GLY A 222 -20.35 -7.47 7.05
C GLY A 222 -21.61 -7.07 7.81
N VAL A 223 -22.70 -6.78 7.08
CA VAL A 223 -24.02 -6.48 7.65
C VAL A 223 -24.59 -7.67 8.43
N GLY A 224 -24.46 -8.90 7.90
CA GLY A 224 -24.86 -10.12 8.60
C GLY A 224 -24.12 -10.31 9.92
N LYS A 225 -22.80 -10.07 9.94
CA LYS A 225 -21.99 -10.13 11.17
C LYS A 225 -22.38 -9.05 12.17
N LEU A 226 -22.64 -7.82 11.71
CA LEU A 226 -23.08 -6.71 12.56
C LEU A 226 -24.36 -7.04 13.35
N ALA A 227 -25.30 -7.78 12.77
CA ALA A 227 -26.53 -8.19 13.45
C ALA A 227 -26.27 -9.07 14.69
N SER A 228 -25.13 -9.76 14.74
CA SER A 228 -24.74 -10.61 15.87
C SER A 228 -23.91 -9.89 16.95
N LEU A 229 -23.46 -8.67 16.68
CA LEU A 229 -22.57 -7.93 17.58
C LEU A 229 -23.35 -7.12 18.62
N LYS A 230 -22.77 -7.01 19.82
CA LYS A 230 -23.30 -6.12 20.87
C LYS A 230 -23.17 -4.66 20.43
N LYS A 231 -24.23 -3.90 20.70
CA LYS A 231 -24.29 -2.45 20.46
C LYS A 231 -23.14 -1.74 21.20
N TYR A 232 -22.45 -0.84 20.50
CA TYR A 232 -21.32 -0.04 20.99
C TYR A 232 -20.03 -0.81 21.30
N SER A 233 -19.85 -2.00 20.74
CA SER A 233 -18.54 -2.67 20.78
C SER A 233 -17.56 -2.00 19.80
N SER A 234 -16.27 -1.99 20.13
CA SER A 234 -15.21 -1.55 19.20
C SER A 234 -15.25 -2.34 17.89
N SER A 235 -15.57 -3.64 17.96
CA SER A 235 -15.79 -4.49 16.79
C SER A 235 -16.93 -4.00 15.89
N GLN A 236 -17.97 -3.38 16.45
CA GLN A 236 -19.06 -2.82 15.66
C GLN A 236 -18.59 -1.62 14.85
N TYR A 237 -17.78 -0.73 15.45
CA TYR A 237 -17.22 0.43 14.77
C TYR A 237 -16.38 0.00 13.55
N TYR A 238 -15.35 -0.83 13.75
CA TYR A 238 -14.49 -1.29 12.65
C TYR A 238 -15.26 -2.03 11.54
N MET A 239 -16.32 -2.76 11.89
CA MET A 239 -17.14 -3.46 10.90
C MET A 239 -18.06 -2.51 10.13
N ASN A 240 -18.58 -1.45 10.76
CA ASN A 240 -19.31 -0.40 10.04
C ASN A 240 -18.38 0.34 9.08
N GLU A 241 -17.18 0.73 9.53
CA GLU A 241 -16.18 1.38 8.66
C GLU A 241 -15.86 0.50 7.45
N ALA A 242 -15.57 -0.78 7.67
CA ALA A 242 -15.32 -1.74 6.58
C ALA A 242 -16.46 -1.82 5.56
N VAL A 243 -17.72 -1.76 6.02
CA VAL A 243 -18.90 -1.73 5.14
C VAL A 243 -18.98 -0.42 4.36
N ASN A 244 -18.69 0.71 5.01
CA ASN A 244 -18.71 2.03 4.37
C ASN A 244 -17.62 2.15 3.30
N GLU A 245 -16.40 1.71 3.60
CA GLU A 245 -15.27 1.67 2.66
C GLU A 245 -15.58 0.74 1.47
N LEU A 246 -16.19 -0.44 1.69
CA LEU A 246 -16.66 -1.29 0.59
C LEU A 246 -17.74 -0.64 -0.27
N CYS A 247 -18.68 0.10 0.33
CA CYS A 247 -19.65 0.89 -0.42
C CYS A 247 -18.95 1.98 -1.24
N GLY A 248 -17.95 2.64 -0.65
CA GLY A 248 -17.10 3.64 -1.31
C GLY A 248 -16.39 3.04 -2.51
N MET A 249 -15.74 1.89 -2.34
CA MET A 249 -15.07 1.16 -3.42
C MET A 249 -16.03 0.79 -4.56
N ILE A 250 -17.26 0.35 -4.26
CA ILE A 250 -18.29 0.11 -5.29
C ILE A 250 -18.56 1.40 -6.06
N PHE A 251 -18.74 2.52 -5.37
CA PHE A 251 -18.99 3.81 -6.01
C PHE A 251 -17.80 4.23 -6.90
N LEU A 252 -16.56 4.14 -6.40
CA LEU A 252 -15.34 4.41 -7.18
C LEU A 252 -15.25 3.56 -8.45
N ILE A 253 -15.55 2.26 -8.36
CA ILE A 253 -15.53 1.36 -9.53
C ILE A 253 -16.58 1.76 -10.56
N THR A 254 -17.80 2.11 -10.13
CA THR A 254 -18.85 2.55 -11.05
C THR A 254 -18.54 3.88 -11.73
N ILE A 255 -17.87 4.82 -11.03
CA ILE A 255 -17.36 6.06 -11.64
C ILE A 255 -16.34 5.71 -12.72
N ALA A 256 -15.41 4.79 -12.44
CA ALA A 256 -14.40 4.35 -13.41
C ALA A 256 -14.99 3.56 -14.60
N LEU A 257 -16.23 3.05 -14.47
CA LEU A 257 -17.00 2.45 -15.55
C LEU A 257 -17.86 3.48 -16.32
N ALA A 258 -17.83 4.76 -15.93
CA ALA A 258 -18.73 5.81 -16.41
C ALA A 258 -20.22 5.53 -16.15
N GLU A 259 -20.53 4.81 -15.06
CA GLU A 259 -21.87 4.45 -14.60
C GLU A 259 -22.17 4.92 -13.16
N PRO A 260 -21.83 6.18 -12.79
CA PRO A 260 -21.83 6.62 -11.39
C PRO A 260 -23.19 6.53 -10.70
N GLU A 261 -24.30 6.62 -11.44
CA GLU A 261 -25.67 6.54 -10.90
C GLU A 261 -25.92 5.25 -10.13
N SER A 262 -25.53 4.11 -10.71
CA SER A 262 -25.73 2.80 -10.09
C SER A 262 -24.94 2.66 -8.78
N GLY A 263 -23.74 3.25 -8.73
CA GLY A 263 -22.92 3.28 -7.53
C GLY A 263 -23.46 4.25 -6.48
N MET A 264 -23.91 5.44 -6.88
CA MET A 264 -24.55 6.40 -5.96
C MET A 264 -25.78 5.77 -5.32
N GLU A 265 -26.66 5.16 -6.11
CA GLU A 265 -27.85 4.48 -5.60
C GLU A 265 -27.50 3.40 -4.58
N TYR A 266 -26.50 2.56 -4.88
CA TYR A 266 -26.04 1.53 -3.97
C TYR A 266 -25.42 2.13 -2.69
N TYR A 267 -24.55 3.14 -2.83
CA TYR A 267 -23.84 3.78 -1.72
C TYR A 267 -24.81 4.37 -0.70
N PHE A 268 -25.75 5.21 -1.13
CA PHE A 268 -26.74 5.82 -0.24
C PHE A 268 -27.73 4.82 0.37
N ALA A 269 -27.92 3.65 -0.25
CA ALA A 269 -28.81 2.61 0.28
C ALA A 269 -28.14 1.70 1.31
N HIS A 270 -26.82 1.50 1.23
CA HIS A 270 -26.11 0.48 2.02
C HIS A 270 -25.05 1.04 2.98
N SER A 271 -24.59 2.27 2.76
CA SER A 271 -23.68 2.94 3.69
C SER A 271 -24.33 3.09 5.08
N ARG A 272 -23.51 2.99 6.11
CA ARG A 272 -23.90 2.94 7.53
C ARG A 272 -23.28 4.09 8.32
N GLU A 273 -23.03 5.23 7.65
CA GLU A 273 -22.61 6.46 8.30
C GLU A 273 -23.58 6.88 9.42
N GLY A 274 -23.11 7.76 10.31
CA GLY A 274 -23.88 8.19 11.48
C GLY A 274 -25.23 8.85 11.14
N ASP A 275 -25.31 9.55 10.01
CA ASP A 275 -26.54 10.10 9.45
C ASP A 275 -26.41 10.34 7.93
N ASN A 276 -27.53 10.66 7.29
CA ASN A 276 -27.61 10.87 5.85
C ASN A 276 -26.79 12.07 5.34
N GLU A 277 -26.55 13.08 6.19
CA GLU A 277 -25.73 14.24 5.82
C GLU A 277 -24.26 13.87 5.80
N ILE A 278 -23.80 13.06 6.76
CA ILE A 278 -22.46 12.45 6.74
C ILE A 278 -22.31 11.53 5.52
N THR A 279 -23.32 10.70 5.21
CA THR A 279 -23.31 9.89 3.97
C THR A 279 -23.10 10.75 2.72
N LEU A 280 -23.83 11.87 2.63
CA LEU A 280 -23.68 12.80 1.51
C LEU A 280 -22.26 13.41 1.48
N TYR A 281 -21.75 13.86 2.62
CA TYR A 281 -20.40 14.42 2.73
C TYR A 281 -19.34 13.43 2.25
N CYS A 282 -19.37 12.18 2.72
CA CYS A 282 -18.41 11.15 2.31
C CYS A 282 -18.52 10.82 0.81
N ALA A 283 -19.73 10.72 0.26
CA ALA A 283 -19.93 10.52 -1.18
C ALA A 283 -19.35 11.66 -2.03
N LEU A 284 -19.49 12.91 -1.56
CA LEU A 284 -18.90 14.08 -2.22
C LEU A 284 -17.37 14.07 -2.16
N GLN A 285 -16.78 13.65 -1.04
CA GLN A 285 -15.32 13.45 -0.96
C GLN A 285 -14.84 12.42 -1.98
N LEU A 286 -15.54 11.29 -2.13
CA LEU A 286 -15.19 10.29 -3.16
C LEU A 286 -15.28 10.89 -4.57
N ALA A 287 -16.32 11.69 -4.85
CA ALA A 287 -16.46 12.40 -6.11
C ALA A 287 -15.31 13.39 -6.37
N ASP A 288 -14.78 14.04 -5.33
CA ASP A 288 -13.59 14.90 -5.44
C ASP A 288 -12.30 14.14 -5.74
N TRP A 289 -12.16 12.91 -5.23
CA TRP A 289 -10.96 12.11 -5.44
C TRP A 289 -10.83 11.56 -6.87
N VAL A 290 -11.95 11.19 -7.51
CA VAL A 290 -11.93 10.49 -8.80
C VAL A 290 -12.75 11.14 -9.91
N GLY A 291 -13.61 12.08 -9.54
CA GLY A 291 -14.45 12.81 -10.48
C GLY A 291 -13.93 14.22 -10.75
N GLY A 292 -14.83 15.02 -11.30
CA GLY A 292 -14.69 16.46 -11.38
C GLY A 292 -15.99 17.11 -10.93
N ASP A 293 -16.09 18.42 -11.13
CA ASP A 293 -17.21 19.22 -10.64
C ASP A 293 -18.57 18.71 -11.10
N ASP A 294 -18.69 18.19 -12.33
CA ASP A 294 -19.95 17.63 -12.85
C ASP A 294 -20.45 16.44 -12.00
N LEU A 295 -19.54 15.54 -11.61
CA LEU A 295 -19.90 14.41 -10.76
C LEU A 295 -20.24 14.88 -9.35
N TRP A 296 -19.47 15.80 -8.80
CA TRP A 296 -19.70 16.35 -7.47
C TRP A 296 -21.07 17.03 -7.38
N ILE A 297 -21.40 17.89 -8.36
CA ILE A 297 -22.70 18.55 -8.50
C ILE A 297 -23.82 17.52 -8.57
N LYS A 298 -23.64 16.47 -9.37
CA LYS A 298 -24.63 15.39 -9.51
C LYS A 298 -24.87 14.62 -8.21
N VAL A 299 -23.81 14.31 -7.46
CA VAL A 299 -23.93 13.67 -6.13
C VAL A 299 -24.65 14.59 -5.16
N TYR A 300 -24.33 15.89 -5.19
CA TYR A 300 -24.96 16.90 -4.33
C TYR A 300 -26.47 17.00 -4.63
N GLU A 301 -26.83 17.14 -5.90
CA GLU A 301 -28.23 17.20 -6.35
C GLU A 301 -28.98 15.90 -6.04
N TYR A 302 -28.32 14.74 -6.18
CA TYR A 302 -28.89 13.46 -5.76
C TYR A 302 -29.22 13.47 -4.26
N GLY A 303 -28.32 13.97 -3.42
CA GLY A 303 -28.57 14.15 -1.98
C GLY A 303 -29.79 15.03 -1.69
N LEU A 304 -29.94 16.15 -2.41
CA LEU A 304 -31.11 17.02 -2.31
C LEU A 304 -32.41 16.29 -2.71
N SER A 305 -32.38 15.49 -3.77
CA SER A 305 -33.53 14.69 -4.21
C SER A 305 -33.98 13.68 -3.15
N LYS A 306 -33.05 13.20 -2.30
CA LYS A 306 -33.32 12.35 -1.13
C LYS A 306 -33.72 13.13 0.13
N LYS A 307 -33.97 14.43 0.01
CA LYS A 307 -34.33 15.35 1.10
C LYS A 307 -33.26 15.43 2.20
N ILE A 308 -32.00 15.17 1.84
CA ILE A 308 -30.87 15.37 2.74
C ILE A 308 -30.61 16.88 2.83
N LYS A 309 -30.41 17.40 4.04
CA LYS A 309 -30.10 18.82 4.26
C LYS A 309 -28.59 19.00 4.40
N PRO A 310 -27.87 19.54 3.40
CA PRO A 310 -26.42 19.68 3.48
C PRO A 310 -26.01 20.73 4.53
N ARG A 311 -24.83 20.55 5.14
CA ARG A 311 -24.19 21.60 5.95
C ARG A 311 -23.84 22.84 5.12
N ASN A 312 -23.63 23.97 5.79
CA ASN A 312 -23.44 25.26 5.11
C ASN A 312 -22.22 25.27 4.19
N SER A 313 -21.10 24.68 4.61
CA SER A 313 -19.90 24.60 3.77
C SER A 313 -20.14 23.88 2.44
N LEU A 314 -20.97 22.84 2.42
CA LEU A 314 -21.32 22.14 1.17
C LEU A 314 -22.22 22.97 0.26
N LYS A 315 -23.09 23.83 0.82
CA LYS A 315 -23.92 24.75 0.02
C LYS A 315 -23.08 25.84 -0.64
N GLU A 316 -22.11 26.36 0.11
CA GLU A 316 -21.14 27.33 -0.39
C GLU A 316 -20.32 26.72 -1.52
N GLU A 317 -19.76 25.52 -1.30
CA GLU A 317 -19.01 24.77 -2.31
C GLU A 317 -19.84 24.50 -3.58
N TYR A 318 -21.09 24.07 -3.43
CA TYR A 318 -22.01 23.87 -4.56
C TYR A 318 -22.23 25.16 -5.37
N ALA A 319 -22.45 26.29 -4.68
CA ALA A 319 -22.63 27.58 -5.34
C ALA A 319 -21.33 28.07 -6.03
N ILE A 320 -20.16 27.76 -5.48
CA ILE A 320 -18.86 28.02 -6.12
C ILE A 320 -18.70 27.19 -7.40
N ARG A 321 -18.96 25.88 -7.35
CA ARG A 321 -18.85 24.98 -8.51
C ARG A 321 -19.84 25.29 -9.62
N LEU A 322 -21.02 25.82 -9.28
CA LEU A 322 -21.98 26.35 -10.26
C LEU A 322 -21.56 27.71 -10.86
N GLY A 323 -20.49 28.34 -10.37
CA GLY A 323 -20.05 29.68 -10.79
C GLY A 323 -20.92 30.83 -10.24
N SER A 324 -21.82 30.53 -9.30
CA SER A 324 -22.74 31.50 -8.69
C SER A 324 -22.15 32.25 -7.48
N LEU A 325 -21.03 31.78 -6.95
CA LEU A 325 -20.17 32.47 -5.98
C LEU A 325 -18.71 32.40 -6.45
N LYS A 326 -17.91 33.43 -6.18
CA LYS A 326 -16.46 33.38 -6.40
C LYS A 326 -15.79 32.73 -5.19
N ALA A 327 -14.86 31.81 -5.43
CA ALA A 327 -13.98 31.29 -4.38
C ALA A 327 -13.27 32.45 -3.68
N GLN A 328 -13.24 32.44 -2.35
CA GLN A 328 -12.43 33.38 -1.59
C GLN A 328 -11.03 32.77 -1.47
N ASP A 329 -10.03 33.49 -1.98
CA ASP A 329 -8.61 33.10 -1.97
C ASP A 329 -8.05 32.92 -0.54
#